data_AF-A0A381XYL5-F1
#
_entry.id   AF-A0A381XYL5-F1
#
_cell.length_a   1.000
_cell.length_b   1.000
_cell.length_c   1.000
_cell.angle_alpha   90.00
_cell.angle_beta   90.00
_cell.angle_gamma   90.00
#
_symmetry.space_group_name_H-M   'P 1'
#
loop_
_entity.id
_entity.type
_entity.pdbx_description
1 polymer ?
#
loop_
_entity_poly.entity_id
_entity_poly.type
_entity_poly.pdbx_seq_one_letter_code
_entity_poly.pdbx_strand_id
1 'polypeptide(L)' 'MTGEGRIGLSPVIFHSTAADGGVMANRIKHIALQTENPAETAEWYKNVFGLDELRRIPAETGEEGVWLTDGYIYFAI' A
#
# COMPACT_ATOMS: atom_id res chain seq x y z
N MET A 1 12.10 -19.39 -38.75
CA MET A 1 11.08 -18.33 -38.70
C MET A 1 9.75 -19.06 -38.70
N THR A 2 8.92 -19.16 -37.67
CA THR A 2 8.65 -18.40 -36.42
C THR A 2 7.72 -19.36 -35.62
N GLY A 3 7.80 -19.67 -34.34
CA GLY A 3 8.07 -18.83 -33.17
C GLY A 3 6.75 -18.50 -32.46
N GLU A 4 6.05 -19.46 -31.85
CA GLU A 4 4.92 -19.18 -30.94
C GLU A 4 5.06 -20.00 -29.65
N GLY A 5 5.83 -19.44 -28.72
CA GLY A 5 5.85 -19.87 -27.33
C GLY A 5 4.61 -19.33 -26.62
N ARG A 6 3.67 -20.21 -26.29
CA ARG A 6 2.58 -19.90 -25.36
C ARG A 6 3.19 -19.81 -23.96
N ILE A 7 3.44 -18.59 -23.50
CA ILE A 7 3.78 -18.32 -22.10
C ILE A 7 2.59 -18.70 -21.22
N GLY A 8 2.65 -19.89 -20.62
CA GLY A 8 1.71 -20.32 -19.59
C GLY A 8 1.93 -19.47 -18.34
N LEU A 9 1.20 -18.38 -18.20
CA LEU A 9 1.09 -17.67 -16.93
C LEU A 9 0.24 -18.53 -15.99
N SER A 10 0.90 -19.27 -15.11
CA SER A 10 0.22 -19.94 -13.99
C SER A 10 -0.48 -18.87 -13.14
N PRO A 11 -1.80 -18.95 -12.89
CA PRO A 11 -2.43 -18.04 -11.96
C PRO A 11 -1.87 -18.31 -10.56
N VAL A 12 -1.25 -17.30 -9.95
CA VAL A 12 -0.85 -17.34 -8.55
C VAL A 12 -2.13 -17.26 -7.72
N ILE A 13 -2.64 -18.42 -7.30
CA ILE A 13 -3.78 -18.51 -6.37
C ILE A 13 -3.22 -18.45 -4.95
N PHE A 14 -3.47 -17.33 -4.26
CA PHE A 14 -3.16 -17.19 -2.85
C PHE A 14 -4.14 -18.04 -2.03
N HIS A 15 -3.64 -19.12 -1.42
CA HIS A 15 -4.38 -19.84 -0.39
C HIS A 15 -4.28 -19.07 0.93
N SER A 16 -5.37 -18.42 1.34
CA SER A 16 -5.50 -17.91 2.71
C SER A 16 -5.98 -19.07 3.59
N THR A 17 -5.11 -19.56 4.49
CA THR A 17 -5.54 -20.46 5.56
C THR A 17 -6.10 -19.63 6.70
N ALA A 18 -7.38 -19.82 7.01
CA ALA A 18 -8.01 -19.17 8.16
C ALA A 18 -7.51 -19.85 9.43
N ALA A 19 -6.81 -19.11 10.29
CA ALA A 19 -6.40 -19.59 11.59
C ALA A 19 -7.63 -19.76 12.50
N ASP A 20 -7.71 -20.91 13.17
CA ASP A 20 -8.77 -21.26 14.10
C ASP A 20 -8.87 -20.25 15.25
N GLY A 21 -9.96 -19.47 15.29
CA GLY A 21 -10.58 -19.00 16.53
C GLY A 21 -9.89 -17.92 17.38
N GLY A 22 -8.84 -17.24 16.92
CA GLY A 22 -8.33 -16.02 17.54
C GLY A 22 -8.67 -14.80 16.69
N VAL A 23 -9.67 -14.01 17.11
CA VAL A 23 -9.92 -12.67 16.53
C VAL A 23 -8.58 -11.95 16.31
N MET A 24 -8.33 -11.43 15.10
CA MET A 24 -7.26 -10.48 14.71
C MET A 24 -6.11 -10.94 13.78
N ALA A 25 -6.00 -12.21 13.36
CA ALA A 25 -4.86 -12.63 12.51
C ALA A 25 -4.86 -12.05 11.08
N ASN A 26 -6.02 -11.58 10.56
CA ASN A 26 -6.18 -11.18 9.16
C ASN A 26 -6.46 -9.68 8.97
N ARG A 27 -5.90 -8.79 9.81
CA ARG A 27 -6.09 -7.33 9.64
C ARG A 27 -4.85 -6.69 9.04
N ILE A 28 -5.02 -6.00 7.91
CA ILE A 28 -3.98 -5.13 7.35
C ILE A 28 -3.73 -3.98 8.35
N LYS A 29 -2.46 -3.78 8.70
CA LYS A 29 -2.04 -2.75 9.67
C LYS A 29 -1.44 -1.54 8.97
N HIS A 30 -0.65 -1.79 7.93
CA HIS A 30 0.13 -0.77 7.26
C HIS A 30 0.24 -1.08 5.76
N ILE A 31 0.18 -0.02 4.95
CA ILE A 31 0.39 -0.06 3.50
C ILE A 31 1.51 0.93 3.18
N ALA A 32 2.60 0.43 2.60
CA ALA A 32 3.69 1.25 2.10
C ALA A 32 3.54 1.44 0.58
N LEU A 33 3.55 2.68 0.10
CA LEU A 33 3.32 3.01 -1.30
C LEU A 33 4.45 3.91 -1.79
N GLN A 34 5.35 3.36 -2.60
CA GLN A 34 6.42 4.15 -3.19
C GLN A 34 5.92 4.80 -4.48
N THR A 35 6.08 6.12 -4.56
CA THR A 35 5.67 6.94 -5.71
C THR A 35 6.74 7.98 -6.02
N GLU A 36 6.68 8.55 -7.22
CA GLU A 36 7.58 9.63 -7.66
C GLU A 36 7.30 10.95 -6.96
N ASN A 37 6.05 11.19 -6.53
CA ASN A 37 5.65 12.42 -5.86
C ASN A 37 4.78 12.09 -4.61
N PRO A 38 5.42 11.74 -3.47
CA PRO A 38 4.74 11.36 -2.23
C PRO A 38 3.78 12.42 -1.72
N ALA A 39 4.15 13.69 -1.81
CA ALA A 39 3.32 14.79 -1.37
C ALA A 39 1.97 14.87 -2.11
N GLU A 40 1.99 14.83 -3.44
CA GLU A 40 0.78 14.90 -4.27
C GLU A 40 -0.10 13.66 -4.09
N THR A 41 0.53 12.49 -4.02
CA THR A 41 -0.19 11.23 -3.80
C THR A 41 -0.89 11.24 -2.45
N ALA A 42 -0.23 11.74 -1.40
CA ALA A 42 -0.85 11.88 -0.10
C ALA A 42 -2.05 12.84 -0.10
N GLU A 43 -1.95 14.00 -0.77
CA GLU A 43 -3.10 14.91 -0.91
C GLU A 43 -4.29 14.23 -1.58
N TRP A 44 -4.06 13.44 -2.61
CA TRP A 44 -5.13 12.70 -3.28
C TRP A 44 -5.81 11.71 -2.33
N TYR A 45 -5.03 10.91 -1.58
CA TYR A 45 -5.58 9.95 -0.62
C TYR A 45 -6.35 10.63 0.53
N LYS A 46 -5.88 11.77 1.01
CA LYS A 46 -6.62 12.59 1.99
C LYS A 46 -7.96 13.06 1.43
N ASN A 47 -7.98 13.58 0.20
CA ASN A 47 -9.19 14.12 -0.40
C ASN A 47 -10.21 13.04 -0.79
N VAL A 48 -9.75 11.88 -1.29
CA VAL A 48 -10.64 10.83 -1.80
C VAL A 48 -11.16 9.93 -0.68
N PHE A 49 -10.30 9.57 0.28
CA PHE A 49 -10.66 8.63 1.35
C PHE A 49 -10.86 9.30 2.71
N GLY A 50 -10.62 10.60 2.83
CA GLY A 50 -10.75 11.32 4.09
C GLY A 50 -9.70 10.92 5.12
N LEU A 51 -8.50 10.52 4.68
CA LEU A 51 -7.41 10.17 5.60
C LEU A 51 -6.85 11.42 6.28
N ASP A 52 -6.43 11.26 7.53
CA ASP A 52 -5.75 12.29 8.29
C ASP A 52 -4.23 12.16 8.16
N GLU A 53 -3.54 13.30 8.07
CA GLU A 53 -2.08 13.34 8.06
C GLU A 53 -1.51 13.24 9.48
N LEU A 54 -0.67 12.23 9.70
CA LEU A 54 0.03 12.04 10.97
C LEU A 54 1.38 12.75 10.98
N ARG A 55 2.11 12.66 9.86
CA ARG A 55 3.47 13.16 9.74
C ARG A 55 3.83 13.38 8.28
N ARG A 56 4.70 14.35 8.03
CA ARG A 56 5.35 14.58 6.75
C ARG A 56 6.83 14.88 6.95
N ILE A 57 7.65 14.33 6.06
CA ILE A 57 9.07 14.67 5.92
C ILE A 57 9.23 15.32 4.54
N PRO A 58 9.63 16.60 4.48
CA PRO A 58 9.82 17.28 3.21
C PRO A 58 11.11 16.82 2.53
N ALA A 59 11.09 16.80 1.19
CA ALA A 59 12.22 16.40 0.34
C ALA A 59 13.52 17.16 0.64
N GLU A 60 13.42 18.37 1.22
CA GLU A 60 14.55 19.21 1.64
C GLU A 60 15.49 18.54 2.66
N THR A 61 15.01 17.51 3.36
CA THR A 61 15.80 16.75 4.36
C THR A 61 16.56 15.57 3.77
N GLY A 62 16.45 15.32 2.45
CA GLY A 62 17.10 14.21 1.76
C GLY A 62 16.27 12.94 1.66
N GLU A 63 15.17 12.86 2.41
CA GLU A 63 14.14 11.82 2.30
C GLU A 63 12.76 12.50 2.19
N GLU A 64 11.89 11.99 1.32
CA GLU A 64 10.50 12.46 1.21
C GLU A 64 9.56 11.34 1.66
N GLY A 65 8.58 11.69 2.51
CA GLY A 65 7.56 10.73 2.91
C GLY A 65 6.40 11.37 3.66
N VAL A 66 5.22 10.78 3.53
CA VAL A 66 3.98 11.21 4.18
C VAL A 66 3.29 10.02 4.83
N TRP A 67 2.88 10.18 6.08
CA TRP A 67 2.17 9.17 6.85
C TRP A 67 0.73 9.58 7.07
N LEU A 68 -0.22 8.74 6.66
CA LEU A 68 -1.66 8.98 6.79
C LEU A 68 -2.36 7.88 7.60
N THR A 69 -3.53 8.18 8.15
CA THR A 69 -4.39 7.18 8.79
C THR A 69 -5.87 7.55 8.76
N ASP A 70 -6.74 6.53 8.86
CA ASP A 70 -8.18 6.66 9.16
C ASP A 70 -8.51 6.22 10.61
N GLY A 71 -7.49 5.99 11.44
CA GLY A 71 -7.61 5.45 12.79
C GLY A 71 -7.58 3.91 12.87
N TYR A 72 -7.66 3.20 11.74
CA TYR A 72 -7.64 1.74 11.68
C TYR A 72 -6.45 1.17 10.89
N ILE A 73 -6.06 1.87 9.82
CA ILE A 73 -4.98 1.52 8.89
C ILE A 73 -4.00 2.69 8.79
N TYR A 74 -2.70 2.36 8.64
CA TYR A 74 -1.64 3.33 8.44
C TYR A 74 -1.11 3.27 7.01
N PHE A 75 -0.90 4.42 6.39
CA PHE A 75 -0.27 4.55 5.08
C PHE A 75 1.08 5.23 5.26
N ALA A 76 2.12 4.70 4.62
CA ALA A 76 3.38 5.40 4.39
C ALA A 76 3.55 5.54 2.89
N ILE A 77 3.54 6.79 2.43
CA ILE A 77 3.67 7.17 1.02
C ILE A 77 5.01 7.86 0.86
#